data_AF-A0A9E1IFR4-F1
#
_entry.id   AF-A0A9E1IFR4-F1
#
_cell.length_a   1.000
_cell.length_b   1.000
_cell.length_c   1.000
_cell.angle_alpha   90.00
_cell.angle_beta   90.00
_cell.angle_gamma   90.00
#
_symmetry.space_group_name_H-M   'P 1'
#
loop_
_entity.id
_entity.type
_entity.pdbx_description
1 polymer ?
#
loop_
_entity_poly.entity_id
_entity_poly.type
_entity_poly.pdbx_seq_one_letter_code
_entity_poly.pdbx_strand_id
1 'polypeptide(L)'
;MDAAAQLRIAMPALLARHIAGDEAQATAKAKAIMDEYSDEQIATVAATLMELGSEQRLYLANRYCRAMVRQWIGEVFIETGIKGGEHLRNAKQAGNTVLICNHQSYIDTTATDAVLFWHGYGDIADRVVAVAGPKVYEDPFRRVATSALNTLPVPQSSRIRGRRATEADSKHRFPVLESRPTELGGPGVNRDSRGRRATEAD
;
A
#
# COMPACT_ATOMS: atom_id res chain seq x y z
N MET A 1 -6.72 -32.70 13.67
CA MET A 1 -5.66 -32.27 12.74
C MET A 1 -5.13 -30.95 13.27
N ASP A 2 -3.82 -30.82 13.45
CA ASP A 2 -3.21 -29.59 13.95
C ASP A 2 -3.47 -28.41 12.98
N ALA A 3 -3.65 -27.20 13.53
CA ALA A 3 -3.93 -25.99 12.76
C ALA A 3 -2.82 -25.69 11.75
N ALA A 4 -1.56 -25.97 12.10
CA ALA A 4 -0.43 -25.81 11.20
C ALA A 4 -0.53 -26.74 9.98
N ALA A 5 -0.87 -28.01 10.21
CA ALA A 5 -1.07 -28.98 9.13
C ALA A 5 -2.24 -28.59 8.21
N GLN A 6 -3.35 -28.12 8.78
CA GLN A 6 -4.49 -27.61 8.00
C GLN A 6 -4.09 -26.41 7.14
N LEU A 7 -3.30 -25.49 7.69
CA LEU A 7 -2.86 -24.29 6.99
C LEU A 7 -1.96 -24.63 5.80
N ARG A 8 -1.00 -25.55 5.95
CA ARG A 8 -0.14 -26.03 4.86
C ARG A 8 -0.93 -26.64 3.69
N ILE A 9 -2.07 -27.25 3.97
CA ILE A 9 -2.95 -27.84 2.96
C ILE A 9 -3.84 -26.77 2.31
N ALA A 10 -4.50 -25.94 3.13
CA ALA A 10 -5.54 -25.04 2.65
C ALA A 10 -5.00 -23.77 1.98
N MET A 11 -3.89 -23.22 2.48
CA MET A 11 -3.36 -21.92 2.04
C MET A 11 -2.91 -21.93 0.57
N PRO A 12 -2.15 -22.92 0.06
CA PRO A 12 -1.76 -22.93 -1.34
C PRO A 12 -2.96 -22.95 -2.30
N ALA A 13 -3.95 -23.80 -2.00
CA ALA A 13 -5.18 -23.88 -2.77
C ALA A 13 -6.01 -22.59 -2.69
N LEU A 14 -6.07 -21.96 -1.50
CA LEU A 14 -6.74 -20.67 -1.33
C LEU A 14 -6.13 -19.60 -2.23
N LEU A 15 -4.80 -19.47 -2.26
CA LEU A 15 -4.09 -18.47 -3.06
C LEU A 15 -4.20 -18.73 -4.57
N ALA A 16 -4.14 -20.00 -4.98
CA ALA A 16 -4.19 -20.38 -6.39
C ALA A 16 -5.51 -20.00 -7.07
N ARG A 17 -6.63 -20.07 -6.34
CA ARG A 17 -7.97 -19.67 -6.84
C ARG A 17 -8.09 -18.19 -7.23
N HIS A 18 -7.14 -17.35 -6.81
CA HIS A 18 -7.12 -15.93 -7.12
C HIS A 18 -6.09 -15.55 -8.18
N ILE A 19 -5.45 -16.53 -8.83
CA ILE A 19 -4.57 -16.34 -9.99
C ILE A 19 -5.34 -16.79 -11.24
N ALA A 20 -5.22 -16.04 -12.32
CA ALA A 20 -5.73 -16.47 -13.62
C ALA A 20 -4.75 -17.47 -14.26
N GLY A 21 -5.26 -18.58 -14.83
CA GLY A 21 -4.44 -19.55 -15.56
C GLY A 21 -4.44 -20.94 -14.91
N ASP A 22 -3.26 -21.57 -14.86
CA ASP A 22 -3.09 -22.93 -14.36
C ASP A 22 -3.08 -22.97 -12.81
N GLU A 23 -4.25 -23.27 -12.22
CA GLU A 23 -4.44 -23.38 -10.77
C GLU A 23 -3.52 -24.45 -10.14
N ALA A 24 -3.20 -25.54 -10.85
CA ALA A 24 -2.32 -26.58 -10.33
C ALA A 24 -0.88 -26.08 -10.22
N GLN A 25 -0.41 -25.35 -11.24
CA GLN A 25 0.91 -24.70 -11.19
C GLN A 25 0.98 -23.64 -10.08
N ALA A 26 -0.04 -22.79 -9.95
CA ALA A 26 -0.11 -21.78 -8.90
C ALA A 26 -0.13 -22.41 -7.49
N THR A 27 -0.89 -23.51 -7.31
CA THR A 27 -0.93 -24.27 -6.06
C THR A 27 0.44 -24.86 -5.73
N ALA A 28 1.12 -25.45 -6.71
CA ALA A 28 2.44 -26.04 -6.51
C ALA A 28 3.48 -24.99 -6.09
N LYS A 29 3.46 -23.80 -6.70
CA LYS A 29 4.35 -22.69 -6.33
C LYS A 29 4.06 -22.20 -4.91
N ALA A 30 2.80 -21.95 -4.57
CA ALA A 30 2.43 -21.52 -3.22
C ALA A 30 2.77 -22.57 -2.16
N LYS A 31 2.62 -23.86 -2.50
CA LYS A 31 3.02 -24.97 -1.62
C LYS A 31 4.53 -24.99 -1.41
N ALA A 32 5.34 -24.79 -2.45
CA ALA A 32 6.80 -24.77 -2.32
C ALA A 32 7.27 -23.70 -1.32
N ILE A 33 6.68 -22.50 -1.35
CA ILE A 33 6.96 -21.44 -0.37
C ILE A 33 6.64 -21.90 1.05
N MET A 34 5.49 -22.53 1.23
CA MET A 34 5.06 -22.99 2.54
C MET A 34 5.89 -24.17 3.07
N ASP A 35 6.39 -25.04 2.20
CA ASP A 35 7.26 -26.15 2.58
C ASP A 35 8.62 -25.67 3.12
N GLU A 36 9.06 -24.46 2.76
CA GLU A 36 10.26 -23.82 3.34
C GLU A 36 10.06 -23.35 4.77
N TYR A 37 8.80 -23.18 5.22
CA TYR A 37 8.51 -22.68 6.55
C TYR A 37 8.60 -23.79 7.59
N SER A 38 9.21 -23.50 8.74
CA SER A 38 9.16 -24.40 9.90
C SER A 38 7.78 -24.39 10.56
N ASP A 39 7.48 -25.39 11.38
CA ASP A 39 6.18 -25.46 12.05
C ASP A 39 5.92 -24.28 12.99
N GLU A 40 6.97 -23.72 13.62
CA GLU A 40 6.88 -22.49 14.42
C GLU A 40 6.46 -21.28 13.56
N GLN A 41 6.99 -21.20 12.34
CA GLN A 41 6.67 -20.12 11.40
C GLN A 41 5.21 -20.24 10.92
N ILE A 42 4.77 -21.47 10.62
CA ILE A 42 3.38 -21.76 10.29
C ILE A 42 2.44 -21.44 11.46
N ALA A 43 2.82 -21.79 12.70
CA ALA A 43 2.05 -21.46 13.88
C ALA A 43 1.92 -19.94 14.05
N THR A 44 2.99 -19.18 13.78
CA THR A 44 2.96 -17.71 13.79
C THR A 44 1.98 -17.15 12.75
N VAL A 45 1.97 -17.71 11.54
CA VAL A 45 0.98 -17.34 10.50
C VAL A 45 -0.44 -17.66 10.96
N ALA A 46 -0.69 -18.87 11.47
CA ALA A 46 -2.01 -19.28 11.93
C ALA A 46 -2.54 -18.37 13.04
N ALA A 47 -1.71 -18.08 14.06
CA ALA A 47 -2.05 -17.16 15.14
C ALA A 47 -2.39 -15.76 14.61
N THR A 48 -1.59 -15.24 13.67
CA THR A 48 -1.85 -13.94 13.05
C THR A 48 -3.21 -13.92 12.35
N LEU A 49 -3.54 -14.95 11.56
CA LEU A 49 -4.80 -15.00 10.81
C LEU A 49 -6.04 -15.10 11.71
N MET A 50 -5.89 -15.71 12.89
CA MET A 50 -6.96 -15.80 13.89
C MET A 50 -7.20 -14.46 14.59
N GLU A 51 -6.12 -13.75 14.95
CA GLU A 51 -6.18 -12.49 15.69
C GLU A 51 -6.53 -11.29 14.81
N LEU A 52 -6.15 -11.31 13.53
CA LEU A 52 -6.24 -10.14 12.66
C LEU A 52 -7.67 -9.56 12.59
N GLY A 53 -7.80 -8.30 13.01
CA GLY A 53 -9.06 -7.55 12.98
C GLY A 53 -9.97 -7.78 14.20
N SER A 54 -9.54 -8.50 15.23
CA SER A 54 -10.29 -8.70 16.48
C SER A 54 -10.41 -7.41 17.32
N GLU A 55 -9.40 -6.54 17.23
CA GLU A 55 -9.26 -5.30 17.99
C GLU A 55 -8.95 -4.08 17.12
N GLN A 56 -9.25 -2.88 17.64
CA GLN A 56 -8.93 -1.59 17.02
C GLN A 56 -7.51 -1.13 17.40
N ARG A 57 -6.50 -1.78 16.83
CA ARG A 57 -5.07 -1.47 17.06
C ARG A 57 -4.27 -1.57 15.77
N LEU A 58 -3.04 -1.04 15.78
CA LEU A 58 -2.08 -1.31 14.71
C LEU A 58 -1.72 -2.81 14.72
N TYR A 59 -1.87 -3.45 13.57
CA TYR A 59 -1.31 -4.77 13.30
C TYR A 59 -0.05 -4.59 12.46
N LEU A 60 1.06 -5.17 12.90
CA LEU A 60 2.27 -5.25 12.11
C LEU A 60 2.17 -6.44 11.16
N ALA A 61 2.80 -6.33 10.00
CA ALA A 61 2.82 -7.44 9.06
C ALA A 61 3.51 -8.66 9.67
N ASN A 62 2.92 -9.82 9.41
CA ASN A 62 3.61 -11.07 9.58
C ASN A 62 4.62 -11.24 8.43
N ARG A 63 5.91 -11.36 8.78
CA ARG A 63 7.00 -11.47 7.79
C ARG A 63 6.85 -12.65 6.83
N TYR A 64 6.29 -13.77 7.28
CA TYR A 64 6.09 -14.97 6.46
C TYR A 64 4.90 -14.80 5.52
N CYS A 65 3.82 -14.18 5.99
CA CYS A 65 2.72 -13.78 5.11
C CYS A 65 3.19 -12.79 4.06
N ARG A 66 3.99 -11.80 4.45
CA ARG A 66 4.54 -10.78 3.55
C ARG A 66 5.41 -11.37 2.46
N ALA A 67 6.37 -12.24 2.82
CA ALA A 67 7.21 -12.91 1.83
C ALA A 67 6.38 -13.72 0.82
N MET A 68 5.45 -14.54 1.32
CA MET A 68 4.56 -15.35 0.50
C MET A 68 3.66 -14.50 -0.41
N VAL A 69 3.02 -13.46 0.13
CA VAL A 69 2.13 -12.58 -0.64
C VAL A 69 2.89 -11.78 -1.67
N ARG A 70 4.11 -11.29 -1.37
CA ARG A 70 4.95 -10.63 -2.38
C ARG A 70 5.19 -11.57 -3.55
N GLN A 71 5.61 -12.81 -3.30
CA GLN A 71 5.80 -13.78 -4.38
C GLN A 71 4.50 -14.09 -5.14
N TRP A 72 3.38 -14.27 -4.44
CA TRP A 72 2.06 -14.50 -5.05
C TRP A 72 1.62 -13.34 -5.95
N ILE A 73 1.86 -12.08 -5.56
CA ILE A 73 1.59 -10.91 -6.42
C ILE A 73 2.37 -11.00 -7.74
N GLY A 74 3.55 -11.63 -7.74
CA GLY A 74 4.35 -11.82 -8.95
C GLY A 74 3.68 -12.71 -9.99
N GLU A 75 2.72 -13.54 -9.58
CA GLU A 75 1.90 -14.35 -10.48
C GLU A 75 0.68 -13.59 -11.01
N VAL A 76 0.34 -12.44 -10.40
CA VAL A 76 -0.82 -11.61 -10.79
C VAL A 76 -0.41 -10.53 -11.81
N PHE A 77 0.81 -10.00 -11.71
CA PHE A 77 1.30 -8.94 -12.59
C PHE A 77 2.37 -9.46 -13.54
N ILE A 78 2.25 -9.08 -14.83
CA ILE A 78 3.23 -9.44 -15.87
C ILE A 78 4.43 -8.48 -15.82
N GLU A 79 4.17 -7.18 -15.75
CA GLU A 79 5.19 -6.13 -15.70
C GLU A 79 4.79 -5.06 -14.67
N THR A 80 5.78 -4.53 -13.95
CA THR A 80 5.58 -3.50 -12.92
C THR A 80 6.63 -2.42 -13.02
N GLY A 81 6.30 -1.21 -12.56
CA GLY A 81 7.23 -0.09 -12.54
C GLY A 81 6.80 1.00 -11.58
N ILE A 82 7.76 1.82 -11.15
CA ILE A 82 7.54 2.99 -10.30
C ILE A 82 8.02 4.22 -11.06
N LYS A 83 7.12 5.18 -11.25
CA LYS A 83 7.47 6.54 -11.71
C LYS A 83 7.48 7.47 -10.51
N GLY A 84 8.52 8.29 -10.37
CA GLY A 84 8.63 9.27 -9.28
C GLY A 84 8.99 8.67 -7.91
N GLY A 85 9.65 7.52 -7.87
CA GLY A 85 10.01 6.88 -6.59
C GLY A 85 11.00 7.70 -5.75
N GLU A 86 11.79 8.56 -6.38
CA GLU A 86 12.63 9.57 -5.73
C GLU A 86 11.80 10.57 -4.92
N HIS A 87 10.62 10.97 -5.39
CA HIS A 87 9.72 11.85 -4.65
C HIS A 87 9.21 11.18 -3.37
N LEU A 88 8.93 9.88 -3.44
CA LEU A 88 8.50 9.09 -2.29
C LEU A 88 9.62 9.01 -1.22
N ARG A 89 10.88 8.81 -1.63
CA ARG A 89 12.04 8.85 -0.71
C ARG A 89 12.20 10.23 -0.08
N ASN A 90 12.11 11.29 -0.87
CA ASN A 90 12.25 12.66 -0.39
C ASN A 90 11.16 13.00 0.63
N ALA A 91 9.91 12.62 0.36
CA ALA A 91 8.79 12.81 1.29
C ALA A 91 9.03 12.08 2.62
N LYS A 92 9.43 10.79 2.56
CA LYS A 92 9.78 10.01 3.76
C LYS A 92 10.90 10.65 4.58
N GLN A 93 11.91 11.21 3.93
CA GLN A 93 13.02 11.90 4.61
C GLN A 93 12.57 13.20 5.27
N ALA A 94 11.61 13.90 4.66
CA ALA A 94 11.05 15.14 5.22
C ALA A 94 10.15 14.90 6.44
N GLY A 95 9.65 13.67 6.64
CA GLY A 95 8.94 13.27 7.85
C GLY A 95 7.70 12.42 7.59
N ASN A 96 6.67 12.62 8.42
CA ASN A 96 5.42 11.90 8.31
C ASN A 96 4.79 12.13 6.93
N THR A 97 4.59 11.05 6.18
CA THR A 97 4.11 11.07 4.80
C THR A 97 2.80 10.32 4.70
N VAL A 98 1.80 10.92 4.06
CA VAL A 98 0.53 10.27 3.74
C VAL A 98 0.52 9.95 2.25
N LEU A 99 0.33 8.68 1.91
CA LEU A 99 0.16 8.23 0.53
C LEU A 99 -1.33 8.25 0.19
N ILE A 100 -1.72 9.12 -0.73
CA ILE A 100 -3.09 9.19 -1.23
C ILE A 100 -3.13 8.49 -2.59
N CYS A 101 -3.87 7.40 -2.65
CA CYS A 101 -3.98 6.57 -3.84
C CYS A 101 -5.44 6.49 -4.30
N ASN A 102 -5.65 6.18 -5.58
CA ASN A 102 -6.92 5.62 -6.00
C ASN A 102 -7.06 4.19 -5.44
N HIS A 103 -8.29 3.67 -5.43
CA HIS A 103 -8.57 2.29 -5.03
C HIS A 103 -9.34 1.60 -6.16
N GLN A 104 -8.72 0.62 -6.81
CA GLN A 104 -9.23 -0.12 -7.96
C GLN A 104 -9.52 -1.59 -7.61
N SER A 105 -8.73 -2.19 -6.71
CA SER A 105 -8.83 -3.60 -6.37
C SER A 105 -8.51 -3.85 -4.90
N TYR A 106 -8.99 -4.98 -4.38
CA TYR A 106 -8.71 -5.40 -3.00
C TYR A 106 -7.23 -5.75 -2.77
N ILE A 107 -6.44 -5.98 -3.82
CA ILE A 107 -4.98 -6.21 -3.72
C ILE A 107 -4.15 -4.95 -3.84
N ASP A 108 -4.73 -3.76 -4.00
CA ASP A 108 -3.95 -2.55 -4.32
C ASP A 108 -2.80 -2.32 -3.34
N THR A 109 -3.05 -2.53 -2.05
CA THR A 109 -2.04 -2.28 -1.02
C THR A 109 -0.97 -3.38 -0.96
N THR A 110 -1.32 -4.65 -1.17
CA THR A 110 -0.34 -5.74 -1.27
C THR A 110 0.47 -5.66 -2.55
N ALA A 111 -0.15 -5.25 -3.66
CA ALA A 111 0.52 -4.95 -4.91
C ALA A 111 1.50 -3.78 -4.74
N THR A 112 1.08 -2.70 -4.07
CA THR A 112 1.94 -1.55 -3.78
C THR A 112 3.13 -1.96 -2.92
N ASP A 113 2.94 -2.76 -1.86
CA ASP A 113 4.03 -3.30 -1.04
C ASP A 113 5.02 -4.14 -1.87
N ALA A 114 4.52 -5.07 -2.67
CA ALA A 114 5.37 -5.94 -3.49
C ALA A 114 6.16 -5.14 -4.55
N VAL A 115 5.50 -4.23 -5.27
CA VAL A 115 6.14 -3.40 -6.30
C VAL A 115 7.18 -2.48 -5.67
N LEU A 116 6.90 -1.84 -4.52
CA LEU A 116 7.91 -1.06 -3.81
C LEU A 116 9.11 -1.93 -3.44
N PHE A 117 8.88 -3.11 -2.90
CA PHE A 117 9.96 -4.02 -2.51
C PHE A 117 10.83 -4.44 -3.69
N TRP A 118 10.22 -4.90 -4.80
CA TRP A 118 10.96 -5.36 -5.98
C TRP A 118 11.76 -4.28 -6.69
N HIS A 119 11.31 -3.03 -6.62
CA HIS A 119 12.00 -1.88 -7.22
C HIS A 119 12.97 -1.19 -6.25
N GLY A 120 13.39 -1.88 -5.19
CA GLY A 120 14.44 -1.40 -4.27
C GLY A 120 13.98 -0.41 -3.20
N TYR A 121 12.67 -0.23 -3.02
CA TYR A 121 12.07 0.61 -1.98
C TYR A 121 11.61 -0.21 -0.76
N GLY A 122 12.29 -1.33 -0.46
CA GLY A 122 11.94 -2.21 0.66
C GLY A 122 11.89 -1.48 2.01
N ASP A 123 12.78 -0.50 2.23
CA ASP A 123 12.81 0.34 3.43
C ASP A 123 11.56 1.20 3.62
N ILE A 124 10.84 1.48 2.51
CA ILE A 124 9.56 2.19 2.51
C ILE A 124 8.43 1.17 2.61
N ALA A 125 8.43 0.14 1.75
CA ALA A 125 7.42 -0.92 1.71
C ALA A 125 7.16 -1.49 3.11
N ASP A 126 8.23 -1.82 3.84
CA ASP A 126 8.12 -2.44 5.15
C ASP A 126 7.54 -1.53 6.24
N ARG A 127 7.45 -0.22 5.97
CA ARG A 127 6.96 0.82 6.90
C ARG A 127 5.59 1.39 6.51
N VAL A 128 5.06 1.09 5.33
CA VAL A 128 3.73 1.56 4.93
C VAL A 128 2.69 0.96 5.87
N VAL A 129 1.79 1.81 6.37
CA VAL A 129 0.62 1.41 7.16
C VAL A 129 -0.64 1.65 6.33
N ALA A 130 -1.34 0.57 6.01
CA ALA A 130 -2.62 0.60 5.34
C ALA A 130 -3.73 1.02 6.30
N VAL A 131 -4.59 1.95 5.88
CA VAL A 131 -5.82 2.24 6.61
C VAL A 131 -6.94 1.41 6.00
N ALA A 132 -7.48 0.45 6.77
CA ALA A 132 -8.38 -0.56 6.22
C ALA A 132 -9.69 -0.69 7.00
N GLY A 133 -10.80 -0.74 6.28
CA GLY A 133 -12.12 -1.03 6.85
C GLY A 133 -12.32 -2.52 7.19
N PRO A 134 -13.43 -2.87 7.87
CA PRO A 134 -13.67 -4.23 8.39
C PRO A 134 -13.67 -5.32 7.31
N LYS A 135 -14.04 -4.98 6.08
CA LYS A 135 -14.26 -5.91 4.95
C LYS A 135 -13.03 -6.73 4.56
N VAL A 136 -11.82 -6.25 4.86
CA VAL A 136 -10.58 -6.98 4.57
C VAL A 136 -10.26 -8.07 5.60
N TYR A 137 -10.93 -8.02 6.76
CA TYR A 137 -10.76 -8.97 7.86
C TYR A 137 -11.86 -10.03 7.91
N GLU A 138 -12.81 -10.04 6.97
CA GLU A 138 -13.95 -10.97 6.98
C GLU A 138 -13.68 -12.24 6.16
N ASP A 139 -13.00 -12.09 5.02
CA ASP A 139 -12.76 -13.18 4.07
C ASP A 139 -11.38 -13.82 4.27
N PRO A 140 -11.23 -15.16 4.22
CA PRO A 140 -9.95 -15.84 4.44
C PRO A 140 -8.82 -15.33 3.55
N PHE A 141 -9.07 -15.16 2.25
CA PHE A 141 -8.04 -14.70 1.32
C PHE A 141 -7.66 -13.24 1.60
N ARG A 142 -8.63 -12.38 1.89
CA ARG A 142 -8.34 -11.00 2.30
C ARG A 142 -7.60 -10.92 3.62
N ARG A 143 -7.85 -11.81 4.58
CA ARG A 143 -7.08 -11.90 5.83
C ARG A 143 -5.62 -12.25 5.55
N VAL A 144 -5.37 -13.20 4.64
CA VAL A 144 -4.00 -13.55 4.23
C VAL A 144 -3.31 -12.34 3.60
N ALA A 145 -3.95 -11.70 2.61
CA ALA A 145 -3.42 -10.50 1.98
C ALA A 145 -3.16 -9.37 3.00
N THR A 146 -4.09 -9.15 3.92
CA THR A 146 -3.97 -8.08 4.93
C THR A 146 -2.91 -8.40 5.98
N SER A 147 -2.70 -9.66 6.34
CA SER A 147 -1.66 -10.09 7.29
C SER A 147 -0.23 -9.85 6.78
N ALA A 148 -0.05 -9.65 5.48
CA ALA A 148 1.21 -9.25 4.86
C ALA A 148 1.54 -7.74 5.00
N LEU A 149 0.58 -6.94 5.47
CA LEU A 149 0.68 -5.48 5.56
C LEU A 149 0.75 -5.03 7.02
N ASN A 150 1.38 -3.87 7.26
CA ASN A 150 1.05 -3.15 8.47
C ASN A 150 -0.32 -2.50 8.24
N THR A 151 -1.27 -2.70 9.13
CA THR A 151 -2.63 -2.23 8.93
C THR A 151 -3.20 -1.60 10.19
N LEU A 152 -3.85 -0.47 10.03
CA LEU A 152 -4.63 0.20 11.06
C LEU A 152 -6.12 0.06 10.69
N PRO A 153 -6.88 -0.77 11.41
CA PRO A 153 -8.31 -0.87 11.23
C PRO A 153 -8.96 0.50 11.48
N VAL A 154 -9.94 0.83 10.65
CA VAL A 154 -10.78 2.01 10.87
C VAL A 154 -12.24 1.62 10.85
N PRO A 155 -13.07 2.22 11.73
CA PRO A 155 -14.51 2.11 11.62
C PRO A 155 -14.97 2.61 10.25
N GLN A 156 -15.69 1.76 9.51
CA GLN A 156 -16.34 2.16 8.27
C GLN A 156 -17.82 2.42 8.56
N SER A 157 -18.31 3.61 8.24
CA SER A 157 -19.73 3.91 8.43
C SER A 157 -20.59 2.99 7.56
N SER A 158 -21.64 2.42 8.15
CA SER A 158 -22.62 1.61 7.42
C SER A 158 -23.43 2.42 6.41
N ARG A 159 -23.48 3.76 6.59
CA ARG A 159 -24.22 4.71 5.72
C ARG A 159 -23.57 4.93 4.35
N ILE A 160 -22.27 4.69 4.21
CA ILE A 160 -21.53 4.80 2.94
C ILE A 160 -21.28 3.39 2.37
N ARG A 161 -22.31 2.53 2.36
CA ARG A 161 -22.31 1.28 1.59
C ARG A 161 -23.20 1.50 0.37
N GLY A 162 -22.60 1.64 -0.82
CA GLY A 162 -23.31 1.45 -2.09
C GLY A 162 -23.72 2.70 -2.89
N ARG A 163 -23.37 3.93 -2.50
CA ARG A 163 -23.50 5.05 -3.45
C ARG A 163 -22.32 5.03 -4.42
N ARG A 164 -22.57 4.67 -5.69
CA ARG A 164 -21.78 5.26 -6.79
C ARG A 164 -21.97 6.77 -6.63
N ALA A 165 -20.87 7.52 -6.56
CA ALA A 165 -20.95 8.98 -6.60
C ALA A 165 -21.74 9.34 -7.88
N THR A 166 -22.95 9.85 -7.69
CA THR A 166 -23.72 10.44 -8.79
C THR A 166 -23.25 11.88 -8.97
N GLU A 167 -23.41 12.47 -10.15
CA GLU A 167 -23.12 13.89 -10.38
C GLU A 167 -23.78 14.81 -9.34
N ALA A 168 -24.93 14.40 -8.78
CA ALA A 168 -25.61 15.13 -7.72
C ALA A 168 -24.83 15.21 -6.39
N ASP A 169 -24.04 14.19 -6.04
CA ASP A 169 -23.22 14.19 -4.82
C ASP A 169 -21.99 15.11 -4.96
N SER A 170 -21.65 15.56 -6.18
CA SER A 170 -20.55 16.51 -6.43
C SER A 170 -20.86 17.93 -5.96
N LYS A 171 -22.14 18.25 -5.67
CA LYS A 171 -22.57 19.56 -5.17
C LYS A 171 -22.31 19.77 -3.67
N HIS A 172 -21.85 18.74 -2.96
CA HIS A 172 -21.42 18.81 -1.56
C HIS A 172 -19.93 18.51 -1.41
N ARG A 173 -19.13 18.70 -2.47
CA ARG A 173 -17.67 18.75 -2.35
C ARG A 173 -17.33 19.76 -1.25
N PHE A 174 -16.47 19.34 -0.33
CA PHE A 174 -15.72 20.24 0.54
C PHE A 174 -15.36 21.49 -0.25
N PRO A 175 -15.53 22.71 0.30
CA PRO A 175 -15.08 23.90 -0.40
C PRO A 175 -13.64 23.63 -0.80
N VAL A 176 -13.42 23.48 -2.10
CA VAL A 176 -12.10 23.60 -2.67
C VAL A 176 -11.68 24.96 -2.14
N LEU A 177 -10.67 24.98 -1.27
CA LEU A 177 -9.98 26.22 -0.97
C LEU A 177 -9.43 26.63 -2.32
N GLU A 178 -10.22 27.42 -3.06
CA GLU A 178 -9.76 28.12 -4.24
C GLU A 178 -8.54 28.87 -3.74
N SER A 179 -7.37 28.36 -4.14
CA SER A 179 -6.11 29.04 -3.92
C SER A 179 -6.34 30.45 -4.43
N ARG A 180 -6.43 31.41 -3.49
CA ARG A 180 -6.55 32.81 -3.85
C ARG A 180 -5.50 33.08 -4.91
N PRO A 181 -5.87 33.67 -6.06
CA PRO A 181 -4.90 34.15 -7.01
C PRO A 181 -3.88 34.94 -6.20
N THR A 182 -2.62 34.52 -6.25
CA THR A 182 -1.55 35.35 -5.71
C THR A 182 -1.57 36.57 -6.61
N GLU A 183 -2.14 37.66 -6.12
CA GLU A 183 -2.10 38.93 -6.83
C GLU A 183 -0.62 39.27 -7.03
N LEU A 184 -0.15 39.07 -8.26
CA LEU A 184 1.07 39.68 -8.76
C LEU A 184 0.77 41.16 -8.96
N GLY A 185 0.73 41.88 -7.86
CA GLY A 185 0.30 43.28 -7.80
C GLY A 185 0.92 44.01 -6.61
N GLY A 186 2.25 44.10 -6.59
CA GLY A 186 2.99 44.98 -5.69
C GLY A 186 3.85 45.97 -6.50
N PRO A 187 3.91 47.26 -6.12
CA PRO A 187 4.23 48.37 -7.00
C PRO A 187 5.73 48.55 -7.26
N GLY A 188 6.02 49.25 -8.36
CA GLY A 188 7.35 49.43 -8.91
C GLY A 188 8.39 49.99 -7.94
N VAL A 189 9.61 49.47 -8.09
CA VAL A 189 10.83 50.17 -7.69
C VAL A 189 11.58 50.50 -8.98
N ASN A 190 11.39 51.74 -9.41
CA ASN A 190 12.22 52.40 -10.39
C ASN A 190 13.61 52.59 -9.76
N ARG A 191 14.62 51.82 -10.18
CA ARG A 191 16.03 52.13 -9.91
C ARG A 191 16.78 52.27 -11.22
N ASP A 192 16.54 53.44 -11.80
CA ASP A 192 17.48 54.12 -12.66
C ASP A 192 18.70 54.50 -11.80
N SER A 193 19.82 53.81 -12.00
CA SER A 193 21.13 54.29 -11.51
C SER A 193 22.23 53.87 -12.48
N ARG A 194 22.33 54.70 -13.52
CA ARG A 194 23.55 55.14 -14.19
C ARG A 194 24.87 54.65 -13.57
N GLY A 195 25.60 53.88 -14.39
CA GLY A 195 26.99 54.12 -14.78
C GLY A 195 28.01 54.51 -13.72
N ARG A 196 29.02 53.65 -13.57
CA ARG A 196 30.44 54.06 -13.49
C ARG A 196 31.33 52.95 -14.04
N ARG A 197 31.94 53.23 -15.20
CA ARG A 197 33.22 52.65 -15.60
C ARG A 197 34.31 53.36 -14.78
N ALA A 198 35.27 52.59 -14.27
CA ALA A 198 36.63 53.00 -13.97
C ALA A 198 37.50 51.86 -14.54
N THR A 199 38.18 52.04 -15.67
CA THR A 199 39.57 52.55 -15.84
C THR A 199 40.63 51.70 -15.12
N GLU A 200 41.63 51.35 -15.92
CA GLU A 200 42.87 50.59 -15.70
C GLU A 200 43.88 51.27 -14.74
N ALA A 201 45.04 50.60 -14.60
CA ALA A 201 46.30 50.87 -13.87
C ALA A 201 46.33 50.26 -12.44
N ASP A 202 47.26 49.39 -12.06
CA ASP A 202 48.60 48.99 -12.55
C ASP A 202 48.79 47.47 -12.67
#